data_AF-A0A0J6Z5G5-F1
#
_entry.id   AF-A0A0J6Z5G5-F1
#
_cell.length_a   1.000
_cell.length_b   1.000
_cell.length_c   1.000
_cell.angle_alpha   90.00
_cell.angle_beta   90.00
_cell.angle_gamma   90.00
#
_symmetry.space_group_name_H-M   'P 1'
#
loop_
_entity.id
_entity.type
_entity.pdbx_description
1 polymer ?
#
loop_
_entity_poly.entity_id
_entity_poly.type
_entity_poly.pdbx_seq_one_letter_code
_entity_poly.pdbx_strand_id
1 'polypeptide(L)'
;MRVCSRDTGKFSETTKRTDRLPSRPAAVYLYSRRRTQILWLDFDAKRYGRAAVEADMAAATSWLTQCGGAIIADRSTSGGGHLLCPLAIGTSASLDEMVPLVRLLAARLPTLDITPNTNAETGCMTPPGSPCREGGYRQLVGSLDDAIATLTTRSQPDLLPRLYMLLGALKSRGPSTPYAATPTAGSRADYLHGEGETQTIAAAYVRSDPLPADVEAYATRAVVTPARPTWQSNHEARMAVVTQAIARGHSLATLRDMISTGGPWEHGLGSAYRRYQHRAEDALARDIDKATSWLIDNVLKSSPPRHKNKYSPGGHRGYRGPQPLRAWLANAMAWADGEFTGKRYRWTVHAVLQTVAFHALVAGEQRSGVWLVGVGGRTLSLGAGLLSEDTMWRVLADLRERPGSPLILVRKHIATEPDVYALTTQNKIQTMAGRAERVRIEPVHDAWVVLGHHLRRIYELVAYHGMTRRADLYAAAALPRATADTMITDLRVAGLIAVTGRGTVAAGTHSLDDIANRHHLHETRQERLAKHREERAAWRTWLLERARQRDLTQIGGTPPPSLDAGQEVADDAEHAAWLESVMATGPPHYDPGADDLDAIELIAELLGGRIVAA
;
A
#
# COMPACT_ATOMS: atom_id res chain seq x y z
N MET A 1 -14.97 -23.02 -12.93
CA MET A 1 -13.73 -23.24 -13.71
C MET A 1 -14.09 -23.91 -15.03
N ARG A 2 -13.24 -23.84 -16.05
CA ARG A 2 -13.48 -24.52 -17.34
C ARG A 2 -12.76 -25.87 -17.36
N VAL A 3 -13.34 -26.87 -18.00
CA VAL A 3 -12.71 -28.19 -18.19
C VAL A 3 -12.70 -28.56 -19.67
N CYS A 4 -11.67 -29.30 -20.07
CA CYS A 4 -11.48 -29.71 -21.45
C CYS A 4 -12.54 -30.73 -21.85
N SER A 5 -13.37 -30.39 -22.84
CA SER A 5 -14.38 -31.25 -23.44
C SER A 5 -13.72 -32.40 -24.20
N ARG A 6 -14.21 -33.64 -24.00
CA ARG A 6 -13.68 -34.83 -24.68
C ARG A 6 -13.98 -34.78 -26.18
N ASP A 7 -15.14 -34.24 -26.54
CA ASP A 7 -15.61 -34.20 -27.93
C ASP A 7 -14.90 -33.12 -28.75
N THR A 8 -14.62 -31.97 -28.13
CA THR A 8 -14.07 -30.80 -28.86
C THR A 8 -12.58 -30.55 -28.60
N GLY A 9 -11.99 -31.19 -27.59
CA GLY A 9 -10.61 -30.92 -27.15
C GLY A 9 -10.36 -29.50 -26.64
N LYS A 10 -11.42 -28.70 -26.47
CA LYS A 10 -11.39 -27.29 -26.04
C LYS A 10 -11.90 -27.17 -24.61
N PHE A 11 -11.51 -26.11 -23.91
CA PHE A 11 -12.02 -25.80 -22.58
C PHE A 11 -13.46 -25.26 -22.64
N SER A 12 -14.42 -25.97 -23.23
CA SER A 12 -15.79 -25.48 -23.46
C SER A 12 -16.77 -25.80 -22.32
N GLU A 13 -16.52 -26.84 -21.54
CA GLU A 13 -17.37 -27.25 -20.41
C GLU A 13 -17.01 -26.46 -19.14
N THR A 14 -17.98 -26.31 -18.22
CA THR A 14 -17.77 -25.64 -16.93
C THR A 14 -18.11 -26.55 -15.76
N THR A 15 -17.37 -26.41 -14.65
CA THR A 15 -17.62 -27.14 -13.41
C THR A 15 -17.29 -26.28 -12.19
N LYS A 16 -17.80 -26.68 -11.02
CA LYS A 16 -17.49 -26.05 -9.73
C LYS A 16 -16.04 -26.33 -9.35
N ARG A 17 -15.38 -25.34 -8.75
CA ARG A 17 -14.07 -25.53 -8.12
C ARG A 17 -14.28 -26.28 -6.81
N THR A 18 -13.49 -27.31 -6.57
CA THR A 18 -13.54 -28.14 -5.35
C THR A 18 -12.13 -28.43 -4.85
N ASP A 19 -12.03 -28.99 -3.66
CA ASP A 19 -10.75 -29.35 -3.03
C ASP A 19 -10.15 -30.65 -3.61
N ARG A 20 -10.91 -31.38 -4.42
CA ARG A 20 -10.45 -32.58 -5.14
C ARG A 20 -9.75 -32.19 -6.44
N LEU A 21 -8.68 -32.90 -6.77
CA LEU A 21 -7.98 -32.75 -8.04
C LEU A 21 -8.93 -33.06 -9.21
N PRO A 22 -8.91 -32.25 -10.28
CA PRO A 22 -9.76 -32.49 -11.44
C PRO A 22 -9.29 -33.73 -12.21
N SER A 23 -10.24 -34.58 -12.61
CA SER A 23 -9.98 -35.78 -13.41
C SER A 23 -9.72 -35.51 -14.89
N ARG A 24 -9.89 -34.26 -15.33
CA ARG A 24 -9.70 -33.77 -16.71
C ARG A 24 -8.90 -32.48 -16.67
N PRO A 25 -8.19 -32.12 -17.76
CA PRO A 25 -7.52 -30.82 -17.84
C PRO A 25 -8.49 -29.69 -17.48
N ALA A 26 -8.10 -28.89 -16.50
CA ALA A 26 -8.93 -27.85 -15.91
C ALA A 26 -8.22 -26.50 -15.95
N ALA A 27 -8.94 -25.47 -16.36
CA ALA A 27 -8.44 -24.11 -16.49
C ALA A 27 -9.26 -23.13 -15.65
N VAL A 28 -8.59 -22.12 -15.12
CA VAL A 28 -9.21 -21.02 -14.35
C VAL A 28 -9.27 -19.77 -15.21
N TYR A 29 -10.31 -18.97 -15.02
CA TYR A 29 -10.47 -17.70 -15.74
C TYR A 29 -9.40 -16.70 -15.32
N LEU A 30 -8.85 -15.97 -16.29
CA LEU A 30 -7.88 -14.90 -16.01
C LEU A 30 -8.58 -13.64 -15.50
N TYR A 31 -9.80 -13.41 -15.96
CA TYR A 31 -10.56 -12.20 -15.66
C TYR A 31 -11.84 -12.52 -14.88
N SER A 32 -12.14 -11.66 -13.92
CA SER A 32 -13.45 -11.57 -13.27
C SER A 32 -13.96 -10.15 -13.45
N ARG A 33 -15.15 -9.99 -14.04
CA ARG A 33 -15.72 -8.67 -14.40
C ARG A 33 -14.73 -7.80 -15.19
N ARG A 34 -14.08 -8.39 -16.21
CA ARG A 34 -13.05 -7.77 -17.08
C ARG A 34 -11.82 -7.22 -16.35
N ARG A 35 -11.56 -7.64 -15.10
CA ARG A 35 -10.35 -7.32 -14.35
C ARG A 35 -9.61 -8.57 -13.91
N THR A 36 -8.30 -8.48 -13.80
CA THR A 36 -7.43 -9.54 -13.31
C THR A 36 -6.55 -9.05 -12.16
N GLN A 37 -6.15 -9.96 -11.28
CA GLN A 37 -5.19 -9.71 -10.20
C GLN A 37 -3.87 -10.43 -10.45
N ILE A 38 -3.67 -11.00 -11.63
CA ILE A 38 -2.49 -11.78 -11.98
C ILE A 38 -2.11 -11.50 -13.43
N LEU A 39 -0.83 -11.21 -13.66
CA LEU A 39 -0.26 -11.27 -15.00
C LEU A 39 0.16 -12.72 -15.23
N TRP A 40 -0.55 -13.43 -16.10
CA TRP A 40 -0.31 -14.85 -16.36
C TRP A 40 0.13 -15.04 -17.80
N LEU A 41 1.38 -15.42 -18.01
CA LEU A 41 2.01 -15.56 -19.33
C LEU A 41 2.06 -17.03 -19.74
N ASP A 42 1.60 -17.34 -20.96
CA ASP A 42 1.56 -18.69 -21.53
C ASP A 42 2.64 -18.86 -22.59
N PHE A 43 3.56 -19.80 -22.42
CA PHE A 43 4.63 -20.06 -23.38
C PHE A 43 4.43 -21.43 -24.04
N ASP A 44 4.15 -21.44 -25.35
CA ASP A 44 3.85 -22.66 -26.14
C ASP A 44 5.10 -23.12 -26.94
N ALA A 45 5.48 -24.38 -26.75
CA ALA A 45 6.63 -25.00 -27.41
C ALA A 45 6.36 -25.44 -28.87
N LYS A 46 5.10 -25.47 -29.34
CA LYS A 46 4.74 -26.05 -30.65
C LYS A 46 5.49 -25.44 -31.83
N ARG A 47 5.75 -24.13 -31.80
CA ARG A 47 6.31 -23.40 -32.95
C ARG A 47 7.83 -23.29 -32.92
N TYR A 48 8.42 -23.13 -31.74
CA TYR A 48 9.86 -22.83 -31.59
C TYR A 48 10.62 -23.83 -30.70
N GLY A 49 9.93 -24.86 -30.20
CA GLY A 49 10.51 -25.89 -29.35
C GLY A 49 10.74 -25.46 -27.90
N ARG A 50 11.12 -26.44 -27.08
CA ARG A 50 11.32 -26.27 -25.63
C ARG A 50 12.45 -25.31 -25.28
N ALA A 51 13.56 -25.33 -26.02
CA ALA A 51 14.71 -24.47 -25.74
C ALA A 51 14.35 -22.97 -25.88
N ALA A 52 13.52 -22.61 -26.87
CA ALA A 52 13.03 -21.25 -27.03
C ALA A 52 12.08 -20.83 -25.90
N VAL A 53 11.21 -21.76 -25.45
CA VAL A 53 10.33 -21.51 -24.29
C VAL A 53 11.15 -21.23 -23.04
N GLU A 54 12.20 -22.00 -22.76
CA GLU A 54 13.06 -21.77 -21.60
C GLU A 54 13.77 -20.40 -21.67
N ALA A 55 14.27 -20.01 -22.86
CA ALA A 55 14.90 -18.72 -23.07
C ALA A 55 13.91 -17.55 -22.85
N ASP A 56 12.71 -17.64 -23.42
CA ASP A 56 11.67 -16.62 -23.28
C ASP A 56 11.15 -16.52 -21.83
N MET A 57 10.95 -17.66 -21.16
CA MET A 57 10.57 -17.68 -19.75
C MET A 57 11.66 -17.09 -18.86
N ALA A 58 12.94 -17.35 -19.13
CA ALA A 58 14.06 -16.75 -18.40
C ALA A 58 14.11 -15.21 -18.61
N ALA A 59 13.95 -14.74 -19.85
CA ALA A 59 13.89 -13.32 -20.17
C ALA A 59 12.72 -12.61 -19.46
N ALA A 60 11.52 -13.19 -19.56
CA ALA A 60 10.33 -12.68 -18.90
C ALA A 60 10.48 -12.68 -17.37
N THR A 61 11.10 -13.71 -16.80
CA THR A 61 11.38 -13.80 -15.36
C THR A 61 12.30 -12.66 -14.92
N SER A 62 13.40 -12.45 -15.64
CA SER A 62 14.33 -11.35 -15.38
C SER A 62 13.63 -9.99 -15.41
N TRP A 63 12.81 -9.74 -16.43
CA TRP A 63 12.05 -8.48 -16.55
C TRP A 63 11.04 -8.29 -15.42
N LEU A 64 10.27 -9.32 -15.11
CA LEU A 64 9.28 -9.27 -14.05
C LEU A 64 9.96 -9.04 -12.69
N THR A 65 11.03 -9.77 -12.37
CA THR A 65 11.79 -9.59 -11.12
C THR A 65 12.42 -8.20 -11.03
N GLN A 66 13.02 -7.69 -12.11
CA GLN A 66 13.53 -6.31 -12.16
C GLN A 66 12.44 -5.28 -11.85
N CYS A 67 11.22 -5.53 -12.32
CA CYS A 67 10.04 -4.70 -12.04
C CYS A 67 9.36 -4.98 -10.69
N GLY A 68 9.96 -5.80 -9.81
CA GLY A 68 9.40 -6.09 -8.47
C GLY A 68 8.30 -7.16 -8.49
N GLY A 69 8.26 -7.95 -9.55
CA GLY A 69 7.35 -9.08 -9.73
C GLY A 69 7.75 -10.27 -8.87
N ALA A 70 6.79 -10.83 -8.13
CA ALA A 70 6.91 -12.13 -7.49
C ALA A 70 6.29 -13.17 -8.42
N ILE A 71 7.00 -14.27 -8.68
CA ILE A 71 6.72 -15.14 -9.84
C ILE A 71 6.56 -16.59 -9.38
N ILE A 72 5.52 -17.25 -9.89
CA ILE A 72 5.37 -18.70 -9.86
C ILE A 72 5.53 -19.21 -11.27
N ALA A 73 6.29 -20.29 -11.44
CA ALA A 73 6.46 -20.92 -12.73
C ALA A 73 5.93 -22.36 -12.71
N ASP A 74 5.42 -22.81 -13.85
CA ASP A 74 5.11 -24.23 -14.08
C ASP A 74 5.61 -24.70 -15.44
N ARG A 75 5.59 -26.03 -15.63
CA ARG A 75 5.94 -26.70 -16.88
C ARG A 75 4.86 -27.71 -17.26
N SER A 76 4.51 -27.76 -18.54
CA SER A 76 3.64 -28.80 -19.10
C SER A 76 4.46 -29.99 -19.60
N THR A 77 3.80 -31.13 -19.80
CA THR A 77 4.42 -32.32 -20.41
C THR A 77 4.73 -32.13 -21.90
N SER A 78 4.07 -31.19 -22.56
CA SER A 78 4.35 -30.80 -23.96
C SER A 78 5.57 -29.90 -24.14
N GLY A 79 6.26 -29.53 -23.05
CA GLY A 79 7.45 -28.66 -23.10
C GLY A 79 7.15 -27.16 -23.08
N GLY A 80 5.89 -26.76 -22.96
CA GLY A 80 5.48 -25.39 -22.67
C GLY A 80 5.57 -25.06 -21.17
N GLY A 81 5.24 -23.83 -20.80
CA GLY A 81 5.30 -23.39 -19.42
C GLY A 81 4.52 -22.12 -19.17
N HIS A 82 4.26 -21.83 -17.90
CA HIS A 82 3.61 -20.59 -17.50
C HIS A 82 4.45 -19.78 -16.53
N LEU A 83 4.29 -18.46 -16.58
CA LEU A 83 4.67 -17.55 -15.50
C LEU A 83 3.42 -16.89 -14.92
N LEU A 84 3.23 -17.04 -13.62
CA LEU A 84 2.14 -16.47 -12.84
C LEU A 84 2.73 -15.37 -11.97
N CYS A 85 2.41 -14.12 -12.26
CA CYS A 85 2.90 -12.97 -11.51
C CYS A 85 1.72 -12.27 -10.81
N PRO A 86 1.38 -12.64 -9.56
CA PRO A 86 0.31 -12.00 -8.81
C PRO A 86 0.60 -10.51 -8.62
N LEU A 87 -0.33 -9.65 -9.02
CA LEU A 87 -0.25 -8.21 -8.81
C LEU A 87 -0.31 -7.91 -7.31
N ALA A 88 0.23 -6.77 -6.90
CA ALA A 88 0.23 -6.35 -5.50
C ALA A 88 -1.14 -6.45 -4.83
N ILE A 89 -1.12 -6.61 -3.51
CA ILE A 89 -2.34 -6.69 -2.71
C ILE A 89 -3.17 -5.41 -2.95
N GLY A 90 -4.43 -5.59 -3.39
CA GLY A 90 -5.33 -4.48 -3.71
C GLY A 90 -5.25 -3.98 -5.15
N THR A 91 -4.26 -4.44 -5.92
CA THR A 91 -4.11 -4.08 -7.34
C THR A 91 -4.88 -5.05 -8.23
N SER A 92 -5.58 -4.50 -9.21
CA SER A 92 -6.13 -5.25 -10.33
C SER A 92 -5.94 -4.47 -11.62
N ALA A 93 -5.77 -5.16 -12.74
CA ALA A 93 -5.68 -4.57 -14.06
C ALA A 93 -6.90 -4.93 -14.90
N SER A 94 -7.42 -3.98 -15.66
CA SER A 94 -8.47 -4.20 -16.66
C SER A 94 -7.89 -4.87 -17.91
N LEU A 95 -8.77 -5.48 -18.71
CA LEU A 95 -8.40 -6.00 -20.03
C LEU A 95 -7.67 -4.93 -20.87
N ASP A 96 -8.16 -3.69 -20.86
CA ASP A 96 -7.59 -2.60 -21.67
C ASP A 96 -6.19 -2.17 -21.19
N GLU A 97 -5.87 -2.40 -19.90
CA GLU A 97 -4.53 -2.22 -19.34
C GLU A 97 -3.61 -3.41 -19.63
N MET A 98 -4.16 -4.61 -19.79
CA MET A 98 -3.37 -5.83 -20.02
C MET A 98 -3.04 -6.06 -21.49
N VAL A 99 -3.97 -5.78 -22.41
CA VAL A 99 -3.80 -6.03 -23.85
C VAL A 99 -2.57 -5.34 -24.44
N PRO A 100 -2.30 -4.03 -24.20
CA PRO A 100 -1.12 -3.38 -24.72
C PRO A 100 0.16 -3.98 -24.14
N LEU A 101 0.17 -4.28 -22.84
CA LEU A 101 1.30 -4.88 -22.14
C LEU A 101 1.67 -6.24 -22.73
N VAL A 102 0.70 -7.15 -22.84
CA VAL A 102 0.97 -8.51 -23.34
C VAL A 102 1.35 -8.51 -24.80
N ARG A 103 0.86 -7.56 -25.61
CA ARG A 103 1.33 -7.37 -26.99
C ARG A 103 2.78 -6.90 -27.05
N LEU A 104 3.20 -6.00 -26.15
CA LEU A 104 4.60 -5.59 -26.04
C LEU A 104 5.52 -6.74 -25.63
N LEU A 105 5.04 -7.60 -24.72
CA LEU A 105 5.74 -8.81 -24.33
C LEU A 105 5.83 -9.80 -25.50
N ALA A 106 4.74 -10.06 -26.22
CA ALA A 106 4.72 -11.01 -27.34
C ALA A 106 5.54 -10.55 -28.55
N ALA A 107 5.68 -9.24 -28.75
CA ALA A 107 6.60 -8.70 -29.75
C ALA A 107 8.08 -9.04 -29.45
N ARG A 108 8.39 -9.52 -28.23
CA ARG A 108 9.75 -9.76 -27.74
C ARG A 108 9.98 -11.17 -27.21
N LEU A 109 8.90 -11.94 -27.03
CA LEU A 109 8.90 -13.31 -26.52
C LEU A 109 8.13 -14.17 -27.54
N PRO A 110 8.82 -14.70 -28.58
CA PRO A 110 8.16 -15.38 -29.70
C PRO A 110 7.27 -16.56 -29.31
N THR A 111 7.55 -17.22 -28.19
CA THR A 111 6.76 -18.37 -27.69
C THR A 111 5.54 -17.98 -26.86
N LEU A 112 5.36 -16.69 -26.54
CA LEU A 112 4.26 -16.21 -25.72
C LEU A 112 2.92 -16.22 -26.48
N ASP A 113 1.98 -17.07 -26.06
CA ASP A 113 0.58 -17.02 -26.48
C ASP A 113 -0.19 -15.97 -25.66
N ILE A 114 -0.59 -14.89 -26.33
CA ILE A 114 -1.36 -13.79 -25.71
C ILE A 114 -2.86 -14.03 -25.75
N THR A 115 -3.33 -15.04 -26.47
CA THR A 115 -4.77 -15.29 -26.68
C THR A 115 -5.53 -15.35 -25.36
N PRO A 116 -5.06 -16.07 -24.30
CA PRO A 116 -5.75 -16.10 -23.01
C PRO A 116 -5.84 -14.72 -22.35
N ASN A 117 -4.81 -13.89 -22.48
CA ASN A 117 -4.75 -12.56 -21.87
C ASN A 117 -5.61 -11.53 -22.60
N THR A 118 -5.86 -11.72 -23.89
CA THR A 118 -6.61 -10.75 -24.71
C THR A 118 -8.12 -10.98 -24.75
N ASN A 119 -8.63 -12.01 -24.09
CA ASN A 119 -10.05 -12.37 -24.08
C ASN A 119 -10.61 -12.43 -22.65
N ALA A 120 -11.35 -11.41 -22.22
CA ALA A 120 -11.89 -11.36 -20.85
C ALA A 120 -13.03 -12.35 -20.59
N GLU A 121 -13.77 -12.79 -21.61
CA GLU A 121 -14.94 -13.65 -21.44
C GLU A 121 -14.55 -15.12 -21.28
N THR A 122 -13.58 -15.55 -22.08
CA THR A 122 -13.23 -16.98 -22.22
C THR A 122 -11.77 -17.30 -21.93
N GLY A 123 -10.94 -16.27 -21.76
CA GLY A 123 -9.52 -16.39 -21.40
C GLY A 123 -9.34 -17.17 -20.11
N CYS A 124 -8.71 -18.34 -20.25
CA CYS A 124 -8.46 -19.25 -19.14
C CYS A 124 -7.15 -19.98 -19.33
N MET A 125 -6.50 -20.32 -18.21
CA MET A 125 -5.22 -21.03 -18.21
C MET A 125 -5.22 -22.16 -17.18
N THR A 126 -4.41 -23.18 -17.46
CA THR A 126 -4.28 -24.37 -16.60
C THR A 126 -3.29 -24.09 -15.46
N PRO A 127 -3.70 -24.14 -14.19
CA PRO A 127 -2.79 -23.91 -13.07
C PRO A 127 -1.80 -25.08 -12.88
N PRO A 128 -0.73 -24.89 -12.10
CA PRO A 128 0.12 -25.98 -11.62
C PRO A 128 -0.73 -27.11 -10.99
N GLY A 129 -0.39 -28.37 -11.27
CA GLY A 129 -1.15 -29.55 -10.82
C GLY A 129 -2.37 -29.92 -11.67
N SER A 130 -2.73 -29.13 -12.68
CA SER A 130 -3.79 -29.51 -13.64
C SER A 130 -3.31 -30.63 -14.58
N PRO A 131 -4.15 -31.63 -14.93
CA PRO A 131 -3.79 -32.63 -15.93
C PRO A 131 -3.47 -32.00 -17.29
N CYS A 132 -2.45 -32.51 -17.97
CA CYS A 132 -2.13 -32.11 -19.35
C CYS A 132 -3.00 -32.88 -20.35
N ARG A 133 -3.21 -32.33 -21.56
CA ARG A 133 -4.02 -33.02 -22.60
C ARG A 133 -3.32 -34.26 -23.14
N GLU A 134 -1.99 -34.20 -23.15
CA GLU A 134 -1.07 -35.23 -23.64
C GLU A 134 -0.77 -36.31 -22.59
N GLY A 135 -1.35 -36.20 -21.39
CA GLY A 135 -1.06 -37.05 -20.25
C GLY A 135 -0.07 -36.41 -19.26
N GLY A 136 -0.09 -36.91 -18.02
CA GLY A 136 0.65 -36.32 -16.90
C GLY A 136 0.00 -35.06 -16.32
N TYR A 137 0.76 -34.31 -15.51
CA TYR A 137 0.31 -33.13 -14.80
C TYR A 137 1.29 -31.98 -14.98
N ARG A 138 0.78 -30.74 -14.99
CA ARG A 138 1.63 -29.54 -14.95
C ARG A 138 2.44 -29.53 -13.66
N GLN A 139 3.77 -29.48 -13.79
CA GLN A 139 4.68 -29.51 -12.65
C GLN A 139 4.99 -28.07 -12.21
N LEU A 140 4.82 -27.81 -10.92
CA LEU A 140 5.29 -26.57 -10.30
C LEU A 140 6.82 -26.54 -10.35
N VAL A 141 7.39 -25.38 -10.69
CA VAL A 141 8.83 -25.15 -10.56
C VAL A 141 9.09 -24.55 -9.18
N GLY A 142 9.90 -25.24 -8.37
CA GLY A 142 10.18 -24.86 -6.98
C GLY A 142 9.25 -25.56 -5.97
N SER A 143 9.24 -25.06 -4.73
CA SER A 143 8.45 -25.64 -3.65
C SER A 143 7.00 -25.12 -3.63
N LEU A 144 6.09 -25.93 -3.09
CA LEU A 144 4.71 -25.49 -2.87
C LEU A 144 4.64 -24.31 -1.88
N ASP A 145 5.49 -24.32 -0.85
CA ASP A 145 5.53 -23.26 0.17
C ASP A 145 5.96 -21.91 -0.43
N ASP A 146 6.93 -21.91 -1.36
CA ASP A 146 7.35 -20.70 -2.08
C ASP A 146 6.24 -20.14 -2.96
N ALA A 147 5.47 -21.03 -3.61
CA ALA A 147 4.31 -20.61 -4.40
C ALA A 147 3.21 -20.02 -3.51
N ILE A 148 2.94 -20.63 -2.35
CA ILE A 148 2.00 -20.09 -1.37
C ILE A 148 2.49 -18.74 -0.83
N ALA A 149 3.77 -18.61 -0.49
CA ALA A 149 4.37 -17.36 -0.05
C ALA A 149 4.27 -16.28 -1.13
N THR A 150 4.51 -16.63 -2.39
CA THR A 150 4.40 -15.71 -3.53
C THR A 150 2.96 -15.21 -3.73
N LEU A 151 1.96 -16.07 -3.63
CA LEU A 151 0.55 -15.67 -3.70
C LEU A 151 0.09 -14.84 -2.49
N THR A 152 0.76 -15.01 -1.34
CA THR A 152 0.47 -14.31 -0.09
C THR A 152 1.11 -12.92 -0.05
N THR A 153 2.40 -12.81 -0.40
CA THR A 153 3.18 -11.57 -0.40
C THR A 153 2.88 -10.72 -1.65
N ARG A 154 2.75 -11.39 -2.80
CA ARG A 154 2.52 -10.80 -4.13
C ARG A 154 3.63 -9.86 -4.60
N SER A 155 3.46 -9.29 -5.79
CA SER A 155 4.39 -8.35 -6.40
C SER A 155 4.30 -6.95 -5.78
N GLN A 156 5.28 -6.10 -6.08
CA GLN A 156 5.27 -4.68 -5.69
C GLN A 156 4.14 -3.89 -6.39
N PRO A 157 3.59 -2.83 -5.76
CA PRO A 157 2.48 -2.03 -6.32
C PRO A 157 2.77 -1.41 -7.68
N ASP A 158 4.03 -1.13 -7.96
CA ASP A 158 4.52 -0.46 -9.17
C ASP A 158 4.95 -1.42 -10.29
N LEU A 159 4.71 -2.73 -10.15
CA LEU A 159 5.08 -3.76 -11.14
C LEU A 159 4.66 -3.41 -12.57
N LEU A 160 3.36 -3.16 -12.80
CA LEU A 160 2.85 -2.93 -14.14
C LEU A 160 3.41 -1.64 -14.76
N PRO A 161 3.42 -0.49 -14.04
CA PRO A 161 4.13 0.69 -14.50
C PRO A 161 5.61 0.47 -14.83
N ARG A 162 6.36 -0.22 -13.95
CA ARG A 162 7.79 -0.50 -14.17
C ARG A 162 8.00 -1.39 -15.38
N LEU A 163 7.09 -2.34 -15.63
CA LEU A 163 7.15 -3.20 -16.79
C LEU A 163 6.85 -2.43 -18.08
N TYR A 164 5.87 -1.51 -18.07
CA TYR A 164 5.62 -0.60 -19.20
C TYR A 164 6.83 0.30 -19.51
N MET A 165 7.47 0.85 -18.47
CA MET A 165 8.71 1.63 -18.61
C MET A 165 9.84 0.79 -19.19
N LEU A 166 10.04 -0.42 -18.66
CA LEU A 166 11.08 -1.35 -19.07
C LEU A 166 10.95 -1.70 -20.57
N LEU A 167 9.71 -1.90 -21.03
CA LEU A 167 9.42 -2.29 -22.41
C LEU A 167 9.47 -1.12 -23.41
N GLY A 168 9.75 0.11 -22.94
CA GLY A 168 10.02 1.28 -23.79
C GLY A 168 8.81 1.77 -24.59
N ALA A 169 7.59 1.54 -24.11
CA ALA A 169 6.37 1.85 -24.84
C ALA A 169 5.97 3.33 -24.75
N LEU A 170 6.71 4.21 -25.43
CA LEU A 170 6.49 5.67 -25.45
C LEU A 170 5.27 6.14 -26.28
N LYS A 171 4.37 5.25 -26.70
CA LYS A 171 3.19 5.65 -27.46
C LYS A 171 2.13 6.20 -26.51
N SER A 172 1.90 7.51 -26.59
CA SER A 172 0.76 8.16 -25.93
C SER A 172 -0.54 7.47 -26.33
N ARG A 173 -1.37 7.17 -25.32
CA ARG A 173 -2.73 6.68 -25.54
C ARG A 173 -3.50 7.72 -26.35
N GLY A 174 -3.92 7.37 -27.57
CA GLY A 174 -4.91 8.14 -28.32
C GLY A 174 -6.24 8.19 -27.53
N PRO A 175 -7.09 9.20 -27.74
CA PRO A 175 -8.30 9.40 -26.96
C PRO A 175 -9.20 8.16 -27.07
N SER A 176 -9.34 7.41 -25.98
CA SER A 176 -10.30 6.31 -25.89
C SER A 176 -11.69 6.87 -25.65
N THR A 177 -12.65 6.38 -26.44
CA THR A 177 -14.10 6.64 -26.40
C THR A 177 -14.64 6.61 -24.96
N PRO A 178 -15.50 7.57 -24.55
CA PRO A 178 -15.90 7.73 -23.16
C PRO A 178 -16.86 6.61 -22.72
N TYR A 179 -16.43 5.79 -21.78
CA TYR A 179 -17.32 4.98 -20.96
C TYR A 179 -17.33 5.56 -19.54
N ALA A 180 -18.47 6.13 -19.17
CA ALA A 180 -18.92 6.57 -17.84
C ALA A 180 -17.83 7.02 -16.83
N ALA A 181 -17.67 8.33 -16.69
CA ALA A 181 -16.95 9.00 -15.60
C ALA A 181 -17.47 8.56 -14.22
N THR A 182 -16.65 8.17 -13.24
CA THR A 182 -15.92 9.03 -12.28
C THR A 182 -15.02 8.18 -11.35
N PRO A 183 -14.03 8.72 -10.60
CA PRO A 183 -13.79 10.12 -10.24
C PRO A 183 -12.64 10.76 -11.02
N THR A 184 -12.74 12.07 -11.19
CA THR A 184 -11.83 13.01 -11.84
C THR A 184 -10.37 12.57 -11.73
N ALA A 185 -9.77 12.19 -12.87
CA ALA A 185 -8.33 12.12 -12.97
C ALA A 185 -7.79 13.52 -12.62
N GLY A 186 -6.87 13.60 -11.66
CA GLY A 186 -6.24 14.87 -11.31
C GLY A 186 -5.69 15.58 -12.55
N SER A 187 -5.70 16.91 -12.52
CA SER A 187 -5.02 17.71 -13.53
C SER A 187 -3.55 17.27 -13.58
N ARG A 188 -2.88 17.42 -14.72
CA ARG A 188 -1.42 17.13 -14.81
C ARG A 188 -0.63 17.92 -13.78
N ALA A 189 -1.10 19.11 -13.41
CA ALA A 189 -0.53 19.94 -12.35
C ALA A 189 -0.47 19.21 -10.99
N ASP A 190 -1.39 18.30 -10.69
CA ASP A 190 -1.45 17.57 -9.41
C ASP A 190 -0.29 16.56 -9.23
N TYR A 191 0.45 16.27 -10.31
CA TYR A 191 1.57 15.32 -10.32
C TYR A 191 2.93 16.01 -10.44
N LEU A 192 2.95 17.35 -10.52
CA LEU A 192 4.14 18.15 -10.75
C LEU A 192 4.41 19.04 -9.54
N HIS A 193 5.67 19.40 -9.34
CA HIS A 193 6.13 20.33 -8.32
C HIS A 193 7.20 21.25 -8.91
N GLY A 194 7.11 22.56 -8.61
CA GLY A 194 7.96 23.58 -9.19
C GLY A 194 7.52 24.05 -10.58
N GLU A 195 8.26 25.00 -11.14
CA GLU A 195 7.96 25.68 -12.41
C GLU A 195 9.19 25.74 -13.32
N GLY A 196 8.96 25.91 -14.62
CA GLY A 196 10.04 26.05 -15.61
C GLY A 196 11.06 24.92 -15.55
N GLU A 197 12.35 25.26 -15.53
CA GLU A 197 13.45 24.29 -15.60
C GLU A 197 13.67 23.50 -14.31
N THR A 198 13.10 23.95 -13.19
CA THR A 198 13.16 23.26 -11.88
C THR A 198 11.94 22.39 -11.64
N GLN A 199 11.00 22.33 -12.58
CA GLN A 199 9.83 21.46 -12.48
C GLN A 199 10.25 19.99 -12.39
N THR A 200 9.66 19.30 -11.43
CA THR A 200 9.87 17.87 -11.13
C THR A 200 8.52 17.17 -10.96
N ILE A 201 8.55 15.85 -10.88
CA ILE A 201 7.42 15.08 -10.39
C ILE A 201 7.25 15.37 -8.89
N ALA A 202 6.00 15.55 -8.43
CA ALA A 202 5.72 15.83 -7.03
C ALA A 202 6.27 14.74 -6.10
N ALA A 203 6.80 15.13 -4.94
CA ALA A 203 7.54 14.27 -4.01
C ALA A 203 6.82 12.95 -3.67
N ALA A 204 5.49 12.96 -3.59
CA ALA A 204 4.67 11.77 -3.33
C ALA A 204 4.79 10.67 -4.39
N TYR A 205 5.31 10.99 -5.58
CA TYR A 205 5.48 10.06 -6.71
C TYR A 205 6.95 9.86 -7.10
N VAL A 206 7.89 10.48 -6.38
CA VAL A 206 9.32 10.33 -6.62
C VAL A 206 9.77 8.95 -6.14
N ARG A 207 10.51 8.26 -7.00
CA ARG A 207 11.10 6.95 -6.69
C ARG A 207 12.47 7.10 -6.06
N SER A 208 12.77 6.21 -5.13
CA SER A 208 14.06 6.14 -4.42
C SER A 208 14.91 4.93 -4.79
N ASP A 209 14.41 4.00 -5.62
CA ASP A 209 15.18 2.82 -6.04
C ASP A 209 16.30 3.20 -7.04
N PRO A 210 17.45 2.51 -7.04
CA PRO A 210 18.55 2.82 -7.96
C PRO A 210 18.13 2.63 -9.43
N LEU A 211 18.86 3.27 -10.35
CA LEU A 211 18.64 3.04 -11.78
C LEU A 211 18.88 1.55 -12.11
N PRO A 212 18.07 0.93 -12.99
CA PRO A 212 18.42 -0.39 -13.51
C PRO A 212 19.82 -0.36 -14.15
N ALA A 213 20.63 -1.38 -13.90
CA ALA A 213 22.06 -1.39 -14.23
C ALA A 213 22.37 -1.10 -15.71
N ASP A 214 21.49 -1.54 -16.61
CA ASP A 214 21.58 -1.26 -18.04
C ASP A 214 21.20 0.18 -18.42
N VAL A 215 20.19 0.77 -17.76
CA VAL A 215 19.83 2.18 -17.88
C VAL A 215 20.98 3.05 -17.37
N GLU A 216 21.58 2.68 -16.24
CA GLU A 216 22.75 3.35 -15.69
C GLU A 216 23.98 3.23 -16.60
N ALA A 217 24.24 2.05 -17.16
CA ALA A 217 25.33 1.83 -18.11
C ALA A 217 25.18 2.68 -19.38
N TYR A 218 23.95 2.84 -19.89
CA TYR A 218 23.70 3.74 -21.00
C TYR A 218 23.82 5.22 -20.57
N ALA A 219 23.27 5.60 -19.42
CA ALA A 219 23.32 6.97 -18.91
C ALA A 219 24.77 7.46 -18.72
N THR A 220 25.65 6.59 -18.23
CA THR A 220 27.05 6.92 -17.93
C THR A 220 27.99 6.73 -19.12
N ARG A 221 27.79 5.68 -19.95
CA ARG A 221 28.77 5.26 -20.98
C ARG A 221 28.18 4.97 -22.36
N ALA A 222 26.90 5.27 -22.59
CA ALA A 222 26.19 4.99 -23.85
C ALA A 222 26.20 3.50 -24.28
N VAL A 223 26.35 2.58 -23.31
CA VAL A 223 26.35 1.14 -23.58
C VAL A 223 24.91 0.66 -23.84
N VAL A 224 24.63 0.25 -25.08
CA VAL A 224 23.38 -0.43 -25.44
C VAL A 224 23.57 -1.93 -25.19
N THR A 225 22.95 -2.45 -24.13
CA THR A 225 23.10 -3.86 -23.76
C THR A 225 22.31 -4.79 -24.70
N PRO A 226 22.89 -5.90 -25.17
CA PRO A 226 22.15 -6.93 -25.91
C PRO A 226 21.12 -7.66 -25.03
N ALA A 227 21.22 -7.57 -23.70
CA ALA A 227 20.24 -8.10 -22.77
C ALA A 227 18.90 -7.32 -22.77
N ARG A 228 18.84 -6.17 -23.46
CA ARG A 228 17.61 -5.40 -23.70
C ARG A 228 17.26 -5.35 -25.18
N PRO A 229 16.57 -6.38 -25.72
CA PRO A 229 16.12 -6.38 -27.12
C PRO A 229 15.08 -5.28 -27.41
N THR A 230 14.58 -4.58 -26.39
CA THR A 230 13.73 -3.38 -26.52
C THR A 230 14.47 -2.18 -27.09
N TRP A 231 15.80 -2.11 -26.94
CA TRP A 231 16.63 -1.01 -27.41
C TRP A 231 17.13 -1.29 -28.82
N GLN A 232 16.26 -1.08 -29.80
CA GLN A 232 16.57 -1.26 -31.21
C GLN A 232 17.45 -0.12 -31.75
N SER A 233 17.45 1.04 -31.07
CA SER A 233 18.30 2.18 -31.38
C SER A 233 18.68 2.97 -30.13
N ASN A 234 19.58 3.95 -30.30
CA ASN A 234 19.95 4.92 -29.26
C ASN A 234 18.76 5.76 -28.75
N HIS A 235 17.66 5.88 -29.53
CA HIS A 235 16.50 6.65 -29.12
C HIS A 235 15.76 6.00 -27.94
N GLU A 236 15.52 4.68 -27.99
CA GLU A 236 14.80 3.97 -26.92
C GLU A 236 15.60 4.00 -25.61
N ALA A 237 16.92 3.81 -25.70
CA ALA A 237 17.82 3.86 -24.57
C ALA A 237 17.87 5.27 -23.95
N ARG A 238 18.00 6.31 -24.78
CA ARG A 238 17.96 7.72 -24.33
C ARG A 238 16.67 8.05 -23.60
N MET A 239 15.52 7.72 -24.20
CA MET A 239 14.21 8.00 -23.59
C MET A 239 13.98 7.19 -22.30
N ALA A 240 14.52 5.97 -22.22
CA ALA A 240 14.46 5.17 -21.00
C ALA A 240 15.24 5.84 -19.85
N VAL A 241 16.44 6.37 -20.11
CA VAL A 241 17.20 7.13 -19.11
C VAL A 241 16.42 8.37 -18.67
N VAL A 242 15.95 9.19 -19.60
CA VAL A 242 15.22 10.43 -19.29
C VAL A 242 13.98 10.15 -18.45
N THR A 243 13.20 9.14 -18.83
CA THR A 243 11.97 8.77 -18.10
C THR A 243 12.27 8.22 -16.71
N GLN A 244 13.34 7.43 -16.56
CA GLN A 244 13.78 6.90 -15.27
C GLN A 244 14.39 7.98 -14.37
N ALA A 245 15.02 9.02 -14.94
CA ALA A 245 15.53 10.16 -14.20
C ALA A 245 14.39 11.04 -13.67
N ILE A 246 13.40 11.37 -14.52
CA ILE A 246 12.22 12.14 -14.11
C ILE A 246 11.44 11.42 -13.02
N ALA A 247 11.29 10.09 -13.13
CA ALA A 247 10.64 9.28 -12.10
C ALA A 247 11.38 9.30 -10.73
N ARG A 248 12.66 9.71 -10.70
CA ARG A 248 13.49 9.89 -9.51
C ARG A 248 13.66 11.36 -9.11
N GLY A 249 12.83 12.25 -9.66
CA GLY A 249 12.77 13.65 -9.26
C GLY A 249 13.78 14.55 -9.97
N HIS A 250 14.41 14.12 -11.05
CA HIS A 250 15.26 15.00 -11.84
C HIS A 250 14.44 16.01 -12.66
N SER A 251 14.80 17.29 -12.56
CA SER A 251 14.33 18.39 -13.39
C SER A 251 15.19 18.59 -14.65
N LEU A 252 14.77 19.46 -15.57
CA LEU A 252 15.58 19.88 -16.70
C LEU A 252 16.93 20.46 -16.25
N ALA A 253 16.93 21.33 -15.24
CA ALA A 253 18.16 21.90 -14.69
C ALA A 253 19.11 20.80 -14.18
N THR A 254 18.62 19.88 -13.35
CA THR A 254 19.47 18.80 -12.81
C THR A 254 19.98 17.86 -13.91
N LEU A 255 19.15 17.56 -14.93
CA LEU A 255 19.59 16.73 -16.06
C LEU A 255 20.63 17.44 -16.91
N ARG A 256 20.51 18.76 -17.10
CA ARG A 256 21.49 19.60 -17.79
C ARG A 256 22.84 19.50 -17.09
N ASP A 257 22.86 19.62 -15.76
CA ASP A 257 24.09 19.49 -14.97
C ASP A 257 24.69 18.09 -15.10
N MET A 258 23.86 17.03 -15.02
CA MET A 258 24.33 15.65 -15.11
C MET A 258 25.00 15.31 -16.45
N ILE A 259 24.54 15.91 -17.55
CA ILE A 259 25.09 15.67 -18.89
C ILE A 259 26.16 16.68 -19.32
N SER A 260 26.34 17.76 -18.55
CA SER A 260 27.35 18.78 -18.82
C SER A 260 28.77 18.24 -18.63
N THR A 261 29.77 18.99 -19.10
CA THR A 261 31.18 18.63 -18.96
C THR A 261 31.54 18.43 -17.49
N GLY A 262 32.13 17.27 -17.16
CA GLY A 262 32.43 16.87 -15.78
C GLY A 262 31.27 16.22 -15.03
N GLY A 263 30.08 16.16 -15.64
CA GLY A 263 28.90 15.50 -15.08
C GLY A 263 28.96 13.96 -15.21
N PRO A 264 28.28 13.21 -14.31
CA PRO A 264 28.35 11.75 -14.29
C PRO A 264 27.79 11.08 -15.56
N TRP A 265 26.95 11.78 -16.33
CA TRP A 265 26.31 11.27 -17.55
C TRP A 265 26.84 11.94 -18.82
N GLU A 266 27.94 12.70 -18.75
CA GLU A 266 28.56 13.40 -19.88
C GLU A 266 28.84 12.46 -21.06
N HIS A 267 29.49 11.33 -20.78
CA HIS A 267 29.94 10.39 -21.80
C HIS A 267 28.84 9.45 -22.32
N GLY A 268 27.74 9.30 -21.57
CA GLY A 268 26.60 8.48 -21.97
C GLY A 268 25.46 9.30 -22.55
N LEU A 269 24.54 9.73 -21.67
CA LEU A 269 23.38 10.51 -22.08
C LEU A 269 23.78 11.84 -22.74
N GLY A 270 24.82 12.51 -22.26
CA GLY A 270 25.33 13.75 -22.85
C GLY A 270 25.82 13.57 -24.28
N SER A 271 26.57 12.48 -24.56
CA SER A 271 26.95 12.09 -25.93
C SER A 271 25.73 11.87 -26.82
N ALA A 272 24.66 11.27 -26.29
CA ALA A 272 23.43 11.03 -27.05
C ALA A 272 22.71 12.33 -27.48
N TYR A 273 22.91 13.43 -26.74
CA TYR A 273 22.37 14.75 -27.10
C TYR A 273 23.33 15.61 -27.91
N ARG A 274 24.66 15.44 -27.78
CA ARG A 274 25.67 16.17 -28.58
C ARG A 274 25.44 16.08 -30.09
N ARG A 275 24.86 14.98 -30.58
CA ARG A 275 24.49 14.81 -32.00
C ARG A 275 23.55 15.88 -32.55
N TYR A 276 22.80 16.55 -31.67
CA TYR A 276 21.87 17.62 -32.04
C TYR A 276 22.53 19.00 -32.10
N GLN A 277 23.82 19.10 -31.76
CA GLN A 277 24.62 20.33 -31.82
C GLN A 277 23.91 21.49 -31.09
N HIS A 278 23.72 22.63 -31.75
CA HIS A 278 23.03 23.81 -31.20
C HIS A 278 21.59 23.55 -30.74
N ARG A 279 20.96 22.42 -31.13
CA ARG A 279 19.60 22.01 -30.69
C ARG A 279 19.61 20.96 -29.57
N ALA A 280 20.75 20.69 -28.94
CA ALA A 280 20.86 19.70 -27.88
C ALA A 280 19.94 20.02 -26.70
N GLU A 281 19.86 21.30 -26.33
CA GLU A 281 19.00 21.79 -25.24
C GLU A 281 17.51 21.63 -25.59
N ASP A 282 17.09 22.09 -26.77
CA ASP A 282 15.71 21.90 -27.25
C ASP A 282 15.32 20.42 -27.34
N ALA A 283 16.26 19.55 -27.70
CA ALA A 283 16.03 18.11 -27.78
C ALA A 283 15.84 17.50 -26.39
N LEU A 284 16.66 17.91 -25.41
CA LEU A 284 16.52 17.46 -24.02
C LEU A 284 15.20 17.93 -23.41
N ALA A 285 14.84 19.21 -23.58
CA ALA A 285 13.59 19.76 -23.07
C ALA A 285 12.36 19.03 -23.65
N ARG A 286 12.37 18.74 -24.96
CA ARG A 286 11.31 17.96 -25.62
C ARG A 286 11.22 16.51 -25.12
N ASP A 287 12.36 15.84 -24.96
CA ASP A 287 12.38 14.47 -24.47
C ASP A 287 11.92 14.41 -22.99
N ILE A 288 12.23 15.43 -22.19
CA ILE A 288 11.73 15.58 -20.81
C ILE A 288 10.21 15.79 -20.80
N ASP A 289 9.68 16.75 -21.56
CA ASP A 289 8.24 17.00 -21.60
C ASP A 289 7.46 15.75 -22.06
N LYS A 290 8.00 15.04 -23.06
CA LYS A 290 7.43 13.78 -23.55
C LYS A 290 7.48 12.68 -22.48
N ALA A 291 8.60 12.54 -21.78
CA ALA A 291 8.76 11.56 -20.72
C ALA A 291 7.89 11.85 -19.50
N THR A 292 7.83 13.11 -19.05
CA THR A 292 6.95 13.59 -17.98
C THR A 292 5.49 13.37 -18.34
N SER A 293 5.09 13.75 -19.56
CA SER A 293 3.75 13.50 -20.09
C SER A 293 3.39 12.03 -20.06
N TRP A 294 4.29 11.21 -20.60
CA TRP A 294 4.09 9.78 -20.68
C TRP A 294 3.99 9.15 -19.28
N LEU A 295 4.85 9.55 -18.35
CA LEU A 295 4.87 9.05 -16.97
C LEU A 295 3.57 9.43 -16.25
N ILE A 296 3.13 10.68 -16.36
CA ILE A 296 1.87 11.10 -15.75
C ILE A 296 0.70 10.34 -16.38
N ASP A 297 0.60 10.30 -17.70
CA ASP A 297 -0.59 9.77 -18.38
C ASP A 297 -0.70 8.24 -18.35
N ASN A 298 0.43 7.53 -18.38
CA ASN A 298 0.45 6.07 -18.50
C ASN A 298 0.83 5.36 -17.20
N VAL A 299 1.51 6.03 -16.27
CA VAL A 299 1.95 5.43 -15.00
C VAL A 299 1.19 6.02 -13.83
N LEU A 300 1.21 7.35 -13.64
CA LEU A 300 0.65 7.97 -12.43
C LEU A 300 -0.89 8.09 -12.46
N LYS A 301 -1.49 8.40 -13.62
CA LYS A 301 -2.95 8.43 -13.79
C LYS A 301 -3.60 7.05 -13.85
N SER A 302 -2.88 6.04 -14.31
CA SER A 302 -3.34 4.65 -14.41
C SER A 302 -3.17 3.89 -13.09
N SER A 303 -2.13 4.23 -12.32
CA SER A 303 -1.95 3.85 -10.92
C SER A 303 -1.98 5.09 -10.01
N PRO A 304 -3.12 5.81 -9.89
CA PRO A 304 -3.26 6.70 -8.76
C PRO A 304 -3.06 5.83 -7.51
N PRO A 305 -2.55 6.36 -6.39
CA PRO A 305 -2.64 5.71 -5.09
C PRO A 305 -4.12 5.43 -4.78
N ARG A 306 -4.66 4.35 -5.33
CA ARG A 306 -6.07 4.05 -5.33
C ARG A 306 -6.32 3.31 -4.04
N HIS A 307 -6.62 4.09 -3.00
CA HIS A 307 -7.47 3.66 -1.89
C HIS A 307 -8.86 3.28 -2.42
N LYS A 308 -8.98 2.17 -3.14
CA LYS A 308 -10.25 1.53 -3.48
C LYS A 308 -10.11 0.02 -3.28
N ASN A 309 -9.76 -0.36 -2.06
CA ASN A 309 -9.72 -1.76 -1.68
C ASN A 309 -11.09 -2.19 -1.15
N LYS A 310 -11.77 -3.06 -1.91
CA LYS A 310 -12.56 -4.12 -1.31
C LYS A 310 -11.56 -5.15 -0.80
N TYR A 311 -11.06 -4.94 0.41
CA TYR A 311 -10.46 -6.02 1.17
C TYR A 311 -11.62 -6.94 1.55
N SER A 312 -11.74 -8.10 0.91
CA SER A 312 -12.50 -9.18 1.53
C SER A 312 -11.72 -9.56 2.79
N PRO A 313 -12.25 -9.34 4.00
CA PRO A 313 -11.59 -9.77 5.22
C PRO A 313 -11.83 -11.28 5.32
N GLY A 314 -10.98 -12.09 4.68
CA GLY A 314 -11.10 -13.55 4.73
C GLY A 314 -10.23 -14.31 3.73
N GLY A 315 -9.25 -15.07 4.25
CA GLY A 315 -8.49 -16.13 3.56
C GLY A 315 -6.96 -16.00 3.71
N HIS A 316 -6.13 -17.06 3.74
CA HIS A 316 -6.28 -18.46 4.15
C HIS A 316 -5.73 -18.62 5.60
N ARG A 317 -5.89 -19.82 6.19
CA ARG A 317 -5.46 -20.17 7.55
C ARG A 317 -4.01 -19.71 7.86
N GLY A 318 -3.74 -19.37 9.12
CA GLY A 318 -2.42 -18.99 9.62
C GLY A 318 -2.22 -17.49 9.85
N TYR A 319 -0.96 -17.11 10.04
CA TYR A 319 -0.54 -15.71 10.20
C TYR A 319 -0.64 -14.91 8.90
N ARG A 320 -0.64 -13.58 8.99
CA ARG A 320 -0.65 -12.67 7.82
C ARG A 320 0.19 -11.42 8.05
N GLY A 321 0.87 -10.93 7.01
CA GLY A 321 1.73 -9.74 7.03
C GLY A 321 3.19 -10.04 7.42
N PRO A 322 4.11 -9.06 7.38
CA PRO A 322 5.54 -9.26 7.65
C PRO A 322 5.86 -9.61 9.11
N GLN A 323 6.88 -10.44 9.35
CA GLN A 323 7.24 -10.91 10.70
C GLN A 323 7.53 -9.77 11.70
N PRO A 324 8.30 -8.71 11.36
CA PRO A 324 8.57 -7.63 12.31
C PRO A 324 7.30 -6.92 12.77
N LEU A 325 6.35 -6.72 11.85
CA LEU A 325 5.09 -6.05 12.14
C LEU A 325 4.11 -6.94 12.91
N ARG A 326 4.11 -8.25 12.64
CA ARG A 326 3.39 -9.25 13.46
C ARG A 326 3.94 -9.33 14.88
N ALA A 327 5.26 -9.29 15.04
CA ALA A 327 5.92 -9.26 16.34
C ALA A 327 5.58 -7.98 17.10
N TRP A 328 5.59 -6.82 16.42
CA TRP A 328 5.13 -5.56 17.00
C TRP A 328 3.67 -5.65 17.47
N LEU A 329 2.75 -6.11 16.62
CA LEU A 329 1.33 -6.18 16.99
C LEU A 329 1.07 -7.19 18.11
N ALA A 330 1.78 -8.33 18.11
CA ALA A 330 1.74 -9.29 19.21
C ALA A 330 2.18 -8.67 20.54
N ASN A 331 3.26 -7.89 20.53
CA ASN A 331 3.74 -7.15 21.69
C ASN A 331 2.74 -6.06 22.12
N ALA A 332 2.21 -5.30 21.17
CA ALA A 332 1.24 -4.24 21.42
C ALA A 332 -0.06 -4.77 22.04
N MET A 333 -0.57 -5.90 21.55
CA MET A 333 -1.72 -6.59 22.15
C MET A 333 -1.39 -7.15 23.54
N ALA A 334 -0.17 -7.65 23.75
CA ALA A 334 0.26 -8.13 25.07
C ALA A 334 0.35 -7.00 26.10
N TRP A 335 0.87 -5.84 25.69
CA TRP A 335 0.88 -4.64 26.51
C TRP A 335 -0.54 -4.17 26.83
N ALA A 336 -1.42 -4.12 25.82
CA ALA A 336 -2.82 -3.74 26.01
C ALA A 336 -3.59 -4.72 26.91
N ASP A 337 -3.30 -6.03 26.82
CA ASP A 337 -3.88 -7.04 27.71
C ASP A 337 -3.53 -6.76 29.18
N GLY A 338 -2.29 -6.34 29.47
CA GLY A 338 -1.85 -5.97 30.82
C GLY A 338 -2.42 -4.64 31.28
N GLU A 339 -2.25 -3.59 30.48
CA GLU A 339 -2.66 -2.21 30.80
C GLU A 339 -4.18 -2.07 31.01
N PHE A 340 -4.97 -2.79 30.20
CA PHE A 340 -6.43 -2.73 30.23
C PHE A 340 -7.05 -4.00 30.83
N THR A 341 -6.34 -4.67 31.75
CA THR A 341 -6.84 -5.85 32.47
C THR A 341 -8.22 -5.57 33.07
N GLY A 342 -9.19 -6.48 32.83
CA GLY A 342 -10.57 -6.36 33.32
C GLY A 342 -11.45 -5.33 32.61
N LYS A 343 -10.90 -4.46 31.77
CA LYS A 343 -11.66 -3.41 31.06
C LYS A 343 -12.13 -3.91 29.70
N ARG A 344 -13.44 -3.79 29.41
CA ARG A 344 -14.00 -4.11 28.07
C ARG A 344 -13.36 -3.28 26.95
N TYR A 345 -12.90 -2.09 27.29
CA TYR A 345 -12.19 -1.15 26.41
C TYR A 345 -10.97 -1.77 25.70
N ARG A 346 -10.31 -2.78 26.31
CA ARG A 346 -9.16 -3.48 25.71
C ARG A 346 -9.43 -4.00 24.29
N TRP A 347 -10.65 -4.45 24.03
CA TRP A 347 -11.01 -5.05 22.74
C TRP A 347 -11.10 -4.01 21.63
N THR A 348 -11.53 -2.80 21.99
CA THR A 348 -11.48 -1.62 21.11
C THR A 348 -10.04 -1.25 20.82
N VAL A 349 -9.18 -1.19 21.86
CA VAL A 349 -7.74 -0.94 21.71
C VAL A 349 -7.08 -1.96 20.76
N HIS A 350 -7.41 -3.24 20.89
CA HIS A 350 -6.91 -4.27 19.97
C HIS A 350 -7.35 -4.03 18.52
N ALA A 351 -8.59 -3.58 18.29
CA ALA A 351 -9.05 -3.23 16.95
C ALA A 351 -8.28 -2.03 16.38
N VAL A 352 -8.03 -1.00 17.19
CA VAL A 352 -7.25 0.17 16.79
C VAL A 352 -5.81 -0.21 16.46
N LEU A 353 -5.11 -0.91 17.35
CA LEU A 353 -3.71 -1.32 17.16
C LEU A 353 -3.54 -2.18 15.90
N GLN A 354 -4.43 -3.15 15.67
CA GLN A 354 -4.40 -3.97 14.46
C GLN A 354 -4.62 -3.13 13.20
N THR A 355 -5.54 -2.16 13.25
CA THR A 355 -5.84 -1.29 12.12
C THR A 355 -4.68 -0.35 11.81
N VAL A 356 -4.03 0.20 12.85
CA VAL A 356 -2.81 1.02 12.69
C VAL A 356 -1.68 0.18 12.08
N ALA A 357 -1.45 -1.04 12.56
CA ALA A 357 -0.49 -1.97 11.96
C ALA A 357 -0.82 -2.25 10.49
N PHE A 358 -2.09 -2.45 10.18
CA PHE A 358 -2.53 -2.65 8.81
C PHE A 358 -2.21 -1.43 7.93
N HIS A 359 -2.45 -0.22 8.43
CA HIS A 359 -2.10 1.00 7.70
C HIS A 359 -0.59 1.24 7.59
N ALA A 360 0.20 0.81 8.58
CA ALA A 360 1.66 0.79 8.45
C ALA A 360 2.08 -0.11 7.29
N LEU A 361 1.46 -1.28 7.13
CA LEU A 361 1.76 -2.18 6.01
C LEU A 361 1.38 -1.62 4.64
N VAL A 362 0.21 -0.99 4.50
CA VAL A 362 -0.31 -0.58 3.18
C VAL A 362 0.02 0.85 2.77
N ALA A 363 0.40 1.71 3.72
CA ALA A 363 0.64 3.13 3.49
C ALA A 363 1.72 3.74 4.38
N GLY A 364 2.38 2.94 5.23
CA GLY A 364 3.45 3.41 6.10
C GLY A 364 4.82 3.35 5.44
N GLU A 365 5.77 4.04 6.06
CA GLU A 365 7.19 4.03 5.73
C GLU A 365 7.97 3.35 6.86
N GLN A 366 9.03 2.62 6.54
CA GLN A 366 9.94 2.11 7.56
C GLN A 366 11.22 2.95 7.60
N ARG A 367 11.56 3.51 8.77
CA ARG A 367 12.81 4.24 9.02
C ARG A 367 13.58 3.60 10.16
N SER A 368 14.82 3.20 9.90
CA SER A 368 15.71 2.58 10.90
C SER A 368 15.06 1.41 11.67
N GLY A 369 14.27 0.59 10.96
CA GLY A 369 13.55 -0.55 11.56
C GLY A 369 12.21 -0.22 12.22
N VAL A 370 11.87 1.06 12.40
CA VAL A 370 10.61 1.53 12.99
C VAL A 370 9.59 1.88 11.90
N TRP A 371 8.34 1.46 12.08
CA TRP A 371 7.26 1.82 11.16
C TRP A 371 6.67 3.19 11.53
N LEU A 372 6.58 4.07 10.53
CA LEU A 372 5.90 5.36 10.58
C LEU A 372 4.62 5.28 9.74
N VAL A 373 3.49 5.68 10.30
CA VAL A 373 2.20 5.63 9.60
C VAL A 373 1.45 6.94 9.76
N GLY A 374 1.22 7.61 8.63
CA GLY A 374 0.32 8.76 8.54
C GLY A 374 -1.12 8.31 8.35
N VAL A 375 -1.95 8.41 9.39
CA VAL A 375 -3.32 7.92 9.31
C VAL A 375 -4.30 8.73 10.17
N GLY A 376 -5.43 9.13 9.56
CA GLY A 376 -6.50 9.85 10.24
C GLY A 376 -7.57 8.93 10.82
N GLY A 377 -8.25 9.37 11.89
CA GLY A 377 -9.29 8.59 12.58
C GLY A 377 -10.46 8.13 11.70
N ARG A 378 -10.83 8.92 10.67
CA ARG A 378 -11.84 8.52 9.67
C ARG A 378 -11.45 7.28 8.87
N THR A 379 -10.19 7.21 8.46
CA THR A 379 -9.64 6.05 7.75
C THR A 379 -9.57 4.84 8.67
N LEU A 380 -9.11 5.04 9.91
CA LEU A 380 -9.06 3.96 10.90
C LEU A 380 -10.45 3.44 11.27
N SER A 381 -11.47 4.30 11.36
CA SER A 381 -12.86 3.90 11.61
C SER A 381 -13.33 2.84 10.60
N LEU A 382 -13.01 3.04 9.32
CA LEU A 382 -13.32 2.08 8.25
C LEU A 382 -12.50 0.79 8.34
N GLY A 383 -11.29 0.83 8.91
CA GLY A 383 -10.42 -0.34 9.05
C GLY A 383 -10.62 -1.13 10.34
N ALA A 384 -11.20 -0.51 11.37
CA ALA A 384 -11.37 -1.06 12.71
C ALA A 384 -12.75 -1.70 12.92
N GLY A 385 -13.37 -2.23 11.86
CA GLY A 385 -14.69 -2.85 11.92
C GLY A 385 -15.82 -1.85 12.18
N LEU A 386 -15.77 -0.68 11.53
CA LEU A 386 -16.79 0.38 11.62
C LEU A 386 -16.99 0.99 13.02
N LEU A 387 -16.01 0.91 13.91
CA LEU A 387 -15.98 1.72 15.13
C LEU A 387 -16.16 3.21 14.80
N SER A 388 -16.78 3.99 15.69
CA SER A 388 -17.01 5.42 15.44
C SER A 388 -15.70 6.20 15.37
N GLU A 389 -15.68 7.30 14.61
CA GLU A 389 -14.51 8.19 14.52
C GLU A 389 -14.10 8.74 15.88
N ASP A 390 -15.07 9.13 16.70
CA ASP A 390 -14.85 9.56 18.08
C ASP A 390 -14.17 8.48 18.93
N THR A 391 -14.60 7.22 18.79
CA THR A 391 -13.94 6.08 19.46
C THR A 391 -12.48 5.99 19.02
N MET A 392 -12.20 6.15 17.72
CA MET A 392 -10.83 6.12 17.21
C MET A 392 -9.97 7.23 17.81
N TRP A 393 -10.49 8.46 17.83
CA TRP A 393 -9.77 9.61 18.39
C TRP A 393 -9.50 9.45 19.89
N ARG A 394 -10.51 9.00 20.65
CA ARG A 394 -10.37 8.74 22.08
C ARG A 394 -9.34 7.65 22.37
N VAL A 395 -9.32 6.56 21.60
CA VAL A 395 -8.32 5.51 21.77
C VAL A 395 -6.93 6.00 21.42
N LEU A 396 -6.75 6.72 20.32
CA LEU A 396 -5.45 7.27 19.97
C LEU A 396 -4.97 8.29 21.01
N ALA A 397 -5.88 9.11 21.56
CA ALA A 397 -5.59 10.08 22.62
C ALA A 397 -5.17 9.39 23.94
N ASP A 398 -5.88 8.34 24.35
CA ASP A 398 -5.52 7.57 25.53
C ASP A 398 -4.18 6.84 25.33
N LEU A 399 -3.95 6.26 24.14
CA LEU A 399 -2.69 5.57 23.83
C LEU A 399 -1.49 6.52 23.80
N ARG A 400 -1.61 7.77 23.32
CA ARG A 400 -0.47 8.72 23.29
C ARG A 400 -0.08 9.23 24.68
N GLU A 401 -1.03 9.27 25.62
CA GLU A 401 -0.84 9.81 26.97
C GLU A 401 -0.33 8.74 27.95
N ARG A 402 -0.40 7.46 27.58
CA ARG A 402 0.00 6.34 28.44
C ARG A 402 1.50 6.02 28.34
N PRO A 403 2.21 5.92 29.48
CA PRO A 403 3.59 5.47 29.52
C PRO A 403 3.79 4.10 28.86
N GLY A 404 4.78 4.05 27.97
CA GLY A 404 5.20 2.82 27.30
C GLY A 404 4.17 2.22 26.34
N SER A 405 3.26 3.08 25.87
CA SER A 405 2.40 2.80 24.72
C SER A 405 3.20 2.33 23.50
N PRO A 406 2.66 1.38 22.72
CA PRO A 406 3.30 0.91 21.48
C PRO A 406 3.19 1.92 20.33
N LEU A 407 2.57 3.09 20.57
CA LEU A 407 2.41 4.17 19.60
C LEU A 407 2.96 5.48 20.17
N ILE A 408 3.76 6.17 19.37
CA ILE A 408 4.21 7.54 19.66
C ILE A 408 3.75 8.46 18.54
N LEU A 409 3.09 9.56 18.89
CA LEU A 409 2.74 10.61 17.93
C LEU A 409 4.00 11.40 17.57
N VAL A 410 4.47 11.25 16.34
CA VAL A 410 5.71 11.87 15.86
C VAL A 410 5.45 13.19 15.15
N ARG A 411 4.27 13.31 14.54
CA ARG A 411 3.84 14.52 13.85
C ARG A 411 2.34 14.69 14.02
N LYS A 412 1.92 15.85 14.52
CA LYS A 412 0.51 16.26 14.52
C LYS A 412 0.08 16.59 13.09
N HIS A 413 -1.19 16.34 12.78
CA HIS A 413 -1.80 16.71 11.51
C HIS A 413 -1.60 18.19 11.18
N ILE A 414 -1.39 18.48 9.90
CA ILE A 414 -1.26 19.85 9.38
C ILE A 414 -2.03 19.94 8.07
N ALA A 415 -3.01 20.84 8.00
CA ALA A 415 -3.86 21.05 6.82
C ALA A 415 -4.51 19.76 6.29
N THR A 416 -3.95 19.15 5.24
CA THR A 416 -4.43 17.90 4.65
C THR A 416 -3.63 16.67 5.09
N GLU A 417 -2.51 16.87 5.77
CA GLU A 417 -1.64 15.80 6.25
C GLU A 417 -2.18 15.21 7.55
N PRO A 418 -2.25 13.88 7.67
CA PRO A 418 -2.74 13.22 8.89
C PRO A 418 -1.68 13.23 10.00
N ASP A 419 -2.13 12.88 11.21
CA ASP A 419 -1.23 12.51 12.31
C ASP A 419 -0.35 11.34 11.89
N VAL A 420 0.94 11.40 12.23
CA VAL A 420 1.92 10.34 11.96
C VAL A 420 2.32 9.68 13.27
N TYR A 421 2.13 8.36 13.33
CA TYR A 421 2.47 7.54 14.48
C TYR A 421 3.69 6.67 14.19
N ALA A 422 4.62 6.60 15.15
CA ALA A 422 5.68 5.60 15.18
C ALA A 422 5.19 4.38 15.97
N LEU A 423 5.38 3.20 15.39
CA LEU A 423 5.10 1.91 16.02
C LEU A 423 6.35 1.47 16.77
N THR A 424 6.36 1.68 18.08
CA THR A 424 7.53 1.45 18.93
C THR A 424 7.40 0.15 19.74
N THR A 425 8.54 -0.37 20.19
CA THR A 425 8.61 -1.56 21.06
C THR A 425 9.40 -1.26 22.33
N GLN A 426 9.16 -0.08 22.95
CA GLN A 426 9.87 0.31 24.16
C GLN A 426 9.51 -0.60 25.34
N ASN A 427 8.25 -1.02 25.43
CA ASN A 427 7.78 -2.04 26.37
C ASN A 427 7.74 -3.41 25.72
N LYS A 428 8.88 -4.11 25.68
CA LYS A 428 8.92 -5.51 25.27
C LYS A 428 8.32 -6.38 26.37
N ILE A 429 7.06 -6.77 26.19
CA ILE A 429 6.44 -7.80 27.03
C ILE A 429 7.06 -9.14 26.62
N GLN A 430 7.48 -9.94 27.60
CA GLN A 430 7.96 -11.29 27.32
C GLN A 430 6.80 -12.13 26.78
N THR A 431 6.63 -12.10 25.46
CA THR A 431 5.56 -12.82 24.78
C THR A 431 5.94 -14.30 24.68
N MET A 432 4.98 -15.19 24.94
CA MET A 432 5.19 -16.62 24.73
C MET A 432 5.62 -16.87 23.27
N ALA A 433 6.57 -17.78 23.08
CA ALA A 433 6.99 -18.23 21.75
C ALA A 433 5.76 -18.58 20.89
N GLY A 434 5.72 -18.07 19.65
CA GLY A 434 4.63 -18.32 18.70
C GLY A 434 3.43 -17.34 18.76
N ARG A 435 3.38 -16.34 19.66
CA ARG A 435 2.29 -15.33 19.62
C ARG A 435 2.23 -14.56 18.30
N ALA A 436 3.38 -14.23 17.72
CA ALA A 436 3.46 -13.55 16.41
C ALA A 436 2.98 -14.43 15.23
N GLU A 437 2.93 -15.76 15.40
CA GLU A 437 2.38 -16.70 14.42
C GLU A 437 0.85 -16.81 14.51
N ARG A 438 0.26 -16.20 15.54
CA ARG A 438 -1.19 -16.09 15.76
C ARG A 438 -1.75 -14.72 15.40
N VAL A 439 -0.91 -13.87 14.80
CA VAL A 439 -1.26 -12.50 14.45
C VAL A 439 -1.48 -12.36 12.95
N ARG A 440 -2.48 -11.56 12.60
CA ARG A 440 -2.83 -11.24 11.22
C ARG A 440 -2.85 -9.72 11.03
N ILE A 441 -2.02 -9.22 10.12
CA ILE A 441 -2.02 -7.82 9.69
C ILE A 441 -3.06 -7.65 8.59
N GLU A 442 -4.29 -7.34 8.98
CA GLU A 442 -5.42 -7.10 8.08
C GLU A 442 -6.48 -6.20 8.75
N PRO A 443 -7.37 -5.57 7.97
CA PRO A 443 -8.49 -4.81 8.53
C PRO A 443 -9.37 -5.69 9.40
N VAL A 444 -9.95 -5.10 10.43
CA VAL A 444 -10.95 -5.75 11.27
C VAL A 444 -12.27 -5.82 10.49
N HIS A 445 -12.84 -7.02 10.40
CA HIS A 445 -14.08 -7.25 9.65
C HIS A 445 -15.27 -6.45 10.22
N ASP A 446 -16.11 -5.89 9.34
CA ASP A 446 -17.21 -4.99 9.73
C ASP A 446 -18.27 -5.67 10.63
N ALA A 447 -18.53 -6.97 10.43
CA ALA A 447 -19.39 -7.80 11.30
C ALA A 447 -19.10 -7.70 12.80
N TRP A 448 -17.88 -7.32 13.21
CA TRP A 448 -17.54 -7.16 14.62
C TRP A 448 -18.25 -5.97 15.30
N VAL A 449 -18.77 -5.01 14.54
CA VAL A 449 -19.62 -3.94 15.11
C VAL A 449 -20.94 -4.49 15.66
N VAL A 450 -21.46 -5.56 15.04
CA VAL A 450 -22.71 -6.22 15.44
C VAL A 450 -22.46 -7.27 16.52
N LEU A 451 -21.44 -8.09 16.33
CA LEU A 451 -21.12 -9.22 17.22
C LEU A 451 -20.39 -8.79 18.50
N GLY A 452 -19.71 -7.65 18.44
CA GLY A 452 -18.81 -7.18 19.47
C GLY A 452 -17.37 -7.68 19.28
N HIS A 453 -16.43 -6.74 19.31
CA HIS A 453 -14.99 -7.00 19.11
C HIS A 453 -14.38 -7.98 20.11
N HIS A 454 -14.99 -8.15 21.28
CA HIS A 454 -14.49 -9.07 22.31
C HIS A 454 -14.45 -10.52 21.82
N LEU A 455 -15.41 -10.96 21.00
CA LEU A 455 -15.50 -12.32 20.47
C LEU A 455 -14.38 -12.68 19.48
N ARG A 456 -13.73 -11.67 18.89
CA ARG A 456 -12.78 -11.83 17.79
C ARG A 456 -11.61 -12.74 18.14
N ARG A 457 -11.06 -12.63 19.35
CA ARG A 457 -9.88 -13.40 19.76
C ARG A 457 -10.10 -14.90 19.72
N ILE A 458 -11.28 -15.38 20.15
CA ILE A 458 -11.62 -16.80 20.11
C ILE A 458 -11.89 -17.24 18.67
N TYR A 459 -12.65 -16.44 17.92
CA TYR A 459 -12.96 -16.75 16.52
C TYR A 459 -11.71 -16.90 15.66
N GLU A 460 -10.76 -15.96 15.75
CA GLU A 460 -9.54 -15.97 14.93
C GLU A 460 -8.69 -17.22 15.21
N LEU A 461 -8.57 -17.66 16.47
CA LEU A 461 -7.83 -18.87 16.84
C LEU A 461 -8.46 -20.14 16.26
N VAL A 462 -9.79 -20.21 16.19
CA VAL A 462 -10.49 -21.35 15.61
C VAL A 462 -10.50 -21.29 14.08
N ALA A 463 -10.98 -20.18 13.52
CA ALA A 463 -11.22 -20.02 12.09
C ALA A 463 -9.92 -19.92 11.27
N TYR A 464 -8.91 -19.23 11.81
CA TYR A 464 -7.65 -18.99 11.09
C TYR A 464 -6.52 -19.89 11.57
N HIS A 465 -6.43 -20.19 12.87
CA HIS A 465 -5.33 -21.01 13.40
C HIS A 465 -5.71 -22.47 13.66
N GLY A 466 -6.95 -22.87 13.36
CA GLY A 466 -7.36 -24.27 13.42
C GLY A 466 -7.33 -24.88 14.83
N MET A 467 -7.39 -24.06 15.88
CA MET A 467 -7.42 -24.57 17.25
C MET A 467 -8.77 -25.22 17.54
N THR A 468 -8.74 -26.49 17.94
CA THR A 468 -9.96 -27.28 18.16
C THR A 468 -10.20 -27.63 19.63
N ARG A 469 -9.16 -27.78 20.45
CA ARG A 469 -9.31 -28.11 21.88
C ARG A 469 -9.56 -26.84 22.69
N ARG A 470 -10.62 -26.85 23.50
CA ARG A 470 -11.00 -25.71 24.34
C ARG A 470 -9.90 -25.31 25.34
N ALA A 471 -9.21 -26.27 25.95
CA ALA A 471 -8.12 -25.98 26.88
C ALA A 471 -6.98 -25.19 26.22
N ASP A 472 -6.54 -25.62 25.03
CA ASP A 472 -5.51 -24.92 24.25
C ASP A 472 -5.98 -23.53 23.82
N LEU A 473 -7.26 -23.42 23.44
CA LEU A 473 -7.88 -22.18 23.03
C LEU A 473 -7.91 -21.16 24.18
N TYR A 474 -8.24 -21.58 25.41
CA TYR A 474 -8.23 -20.70 26.58
C TYR A 474 -6.82 -20.20 26.92
N ALA A 475 -5.85 -21.12 26.91
CA ALA A 475 -4.44 -20.79 27.14
C ALA A 475 -3.92 -19.83 26.06
N ALA A 476 -4.23 -20.11 24.79
CA ALA A 476 -3.83 -19.28 23.66
C ALA A 476 -4.48 -17.89 23.67
N ALA A 477 -5.74 -17.80 24.05
CA ALA A 477 -6.46 -16.55 24.18
C ALA A 477 -6.09 -15.77 25.46
N ALA A 478 -5.37 -16.39 26.41
CA ALA A 478 -5.10 -15.83 27.73
C ALA A 478 -6.39 -15.36 28.44
N LEU A 479 -7.44 -16.19 28.38
CA LEU A 479 -8.74 -15.88 28.97
C LEU A 479 -9.10 -16.88 30.07
N PRO A 480 -9.76 -16.42 31.16
CA PRO A 480 -10.37 -17.33 32.12
C PRO A 480 -11.39 -18.24 31.43
N ARG A 481 -11.46 -19.49 31.88
CA ARG A 481 -12.35 -20.51 31.32
C ARG A 481 -13.80 -20.05 31.21
N ALA A 482 -14.35 -19.47 32.28
CA ALA A 482 -15.74 -18.99 32.31
C ALA A 482 -16.00 -17.94 31.22
N THR A 483 -15.10 -16.96 31.06
CA THR A 483 -15.21 -15.93 30.01
C THR A 483 -15.13 -16.54 28.62
N ALA A 484 -14.19 -17.45 28.39
CA ALA A 484 -14.04 -18.09 27.08
C ALA A 484 -15.24 -18.99 26.74
N ASP A 485 -15.84 -19.68 27.71
CA ASP A 485 -17.06 -20.47 27.49
C ASP A 485 -18.27 -19.61 27.14
N THR A 486 -18.43 -18.43 27.76
CA THR A 486 -19.45 -17.45 27.35
C THR A 486 -19.22 -17.01 25.90
N MET A 487 -17.99 -16.62 25.55
CA MET A 487 -17.66 -16.16 24.20
C MET A 487 -17.86 -17.26 23.14
N ILE A 488 -17.54 -18.52 23.45
CA ILE A 488 -17.81 -19.66 22.57
C ILE A 488 -19.32 -19.85 22.39
N THR A 489 -20.11 -19.64 23.44
CA THR A 489 -21.58 -19.73 23.37
C THR A 489 -22.14 -18.66 22.45
N ASP A 490 -21.70 -17.41 22.58
CA ASP A 490 -22.14 -16.29 21.73
C ASP A 490 -21.74 -16.51 20.26
N LEU A 491 -20.50 -16.95 20.01
CA LEU A 491 -20.02 -17.31 18.67
C LEU A 491 -20.78 -18.50 18.06
N ARG A 492 -21.25 -19.43 18.90
CA ARG A 492 -22.11 -20.53 18.47
C ARG A 492 -23.50 -20.05 18.11
N VAL A 493 -24.10 -19.15 18.90
CA VAL A 493 -25.39 -18.52 18.57
C VAL A 493 -25.30 -17.75 17.25
N ALA A 494 -24.19 -17.08 16.98
CA ALA A 494 -23.94 -16.42 15.70
C ALA A 494 -23.70 -17.40 14.51
N GLY A 495 -23.48 -18.69 14.79
CA GLY A 495 -23.16 -19.71 13.79
C GLY A 495 -21.70 -19.67 13.29
N LEU A 496 -20.83 -18.92 13.95
CA LEU A 496 -19.41 -18.76 13.59
C LEU A 496 -18.52 -19.88 14.16
N ILE A 497 -18.95 -20.53 15.24
CA ILE A 497 -18.28 -21.67 15.86
C ILE A 497 -19.28 -22.81 16.07
N ALA A 498 -18.86 -24.04 15.84
CA ALA A 498 -19.59 -25.26 16.17
C ALA A 498 -18.91 -26.02 17.31
N VAL A 499 -19.69 -26.69 18.15
CA VAL A 499 -19.18 -27.64 19.16
C VAL A 499 -19.22 -29.03 18.54
N THR A 500 -18.06 -29.63 18.32
CA THR A 500 -17.92 -30.91 17.59
C THR A 500 -17.86 -32.14 18.50
N GLY A 501 -17.76 -31.93 19.82
CA GLY A 501 -17.60 -32.97 20.81
C GLY A 501 -17.32 -32.41 22.21
N ARG A 502 -17.08 -33.30 23.19
CA ARG A 502 -16.79 -32.89 24.57
C ARG A 502 -15.45 -32.15 24.61
N GLY A 503 -15.49 -30.85 24.88
CA GLY A 503 -14.28 -30.01 24.99
C GLY A 503 -13.64 -29.63 23.66
N THR A 504 -14.31 -29.89 22.52
CA THR A 504 -13.80 -29.55 21.18
C THR A 504 -14.73 -28.57 20.45
N VAL A 505 -14.14 -27.71 19.63
CA VAL A 505 -14.81 -26.72 18.80
C VAL A 505 -14.23 -26.74 17.39
N ALA A 506 -15.00 -26.24 16.43
CA ALA A 506 -14.58 -26.02 15.04
C ALA A 506 -15.23 -24.74 14.49
N ALA A 507 -14.80 -24.32 13.30
CA ALA A 507 -15.50 -23.26 12.58
C ALA A 507 -16.96 -23.67 12.31
N GLY A 508 -17.88 -22.72 12.45
CA GLY A 508 -19.30 -22.92 12.23
C GLY A 508 -19.68 -22.86 10.74
N THR A 509 -20.99 -22.90 10.47
CA THR A 509 -21.56 -22.90 9.12
C THR A 509 -21.69 -21.51 8.51
N HIS A 510 -21.65 -20.45 9.34
CA HIS A 510 -21.70 -19.07 8.88
C HIS A 510 -20.30 -18.45 8.83
N SER A 511 -20.12 -17.57 7.87
CA SER A 511 -18.96 -16.68 7.75
C SER A 511 -19.25 -15.29 8.33
N LEU A 512 -18.20 -14.51 8.56
CA LEU A 512 -18.37 -13.09 8.91
C LEU A 512 -19.03 -12.30 7.76
N ASP A 513 -18.81 -12.69 6.51
CA ASP A 513 -19.47 -12.10 5.34
C ASP A 513 -20.98 -12.36 5.36
N ASP A 514 -21.44 -13.55 5.77
CA ASP A 514 -22.88 -13.86 5.91
C ASP A 514 -23.56 -12.93 6.92
N ILE A 515 -22.86 -12.64 8.02
CA ILE A 515 -23.35 -11.72 9.06
C ILE A 515 -23.34 -10.29 8.54
N ALA A 516 -22.27 -9.85 7.88
CA ALA A 516 -22.23 -8.51 7.29
C ALA A 516 -23.31 -8.28 6.23
N ASN A 517 -23.59 -9.29 5.41
CA ASN A 517 -24.66 -9.24 4.41
C ASN A 517 -26.04 -9.16 5.07
N ARG A 518 -26.30 -9.97 6.11
CA ARG A 518 -27.58 -9.95 6.85
C ARG A 518 -27.86 -8.59 7.52
N HIS A 519 -26.82 -7.89 7.92
CA HIS A 519 -26.91 -6.61 8.61
C HIS A 519 -26.63 -5.40 7.71
N HIS A 520 -26.58 -5.58 6.38
CA HIS A 520 -26.35 -4.49 5.41
C HIS A 520 -25.10 -3.63 5.71
N LEU A 521 -24.04 -4.27 6.25
CA LEU A 521 -22.84 -3.55 6.68
C LEU A 521 -22.02 -3.04 5.48
N HIS A 522 -22.22 -3.62 4.30
CA HIS A 522 -21.61 -3.10 3.08
C HIS A 522 -22.17 -1.72 2.72
N GLU A 523 -23.48 -1.55 2.82
CA GLU A 523 -24.18 -0.29 2.61
C GLU A 523 -23.74 0.75 3.65
N THR A 524 -23.75 0.41 4.94
CA THR A 524 -23.27 1.29 6.01
C THR A 524 -21.82 1.75 5.78
N ARG A 525 -20.95 0.84 5.32
CA ARG A 525 -19.58 1.19 4.97
C ARG A 525 -19.52 2.17 3.79
N GLN A 526 -20.31 1.96 2.74
CA GLN A 526 -20.33 2.86 1.58
C GLN A 526 -20.86 4.24 1.95
N GLU A 527 -21.91 4.33 2.75
CA GLU A 527 -22.48 5.58 3.24
C GLU A 527 -21.44 6.37 4.04
N ARG A 528 -20.77 5.72 5.00
CA ARG A 528 -19.71 6.36 5.78
C ARG A 528 -18.55 6.82 4.89
N LEU A 529 -18.17 6.01 3.90
CA LEU A 529 -17.12 6.38 2.95
C LEU A 529 -17.52 7.59 2.09
N ALA A 530 -18.78 7.68 1.67
CA ALA A 530 -19.33 8.82 0.93
C ALA A 530 -19.29 10.08 1.79
N LYS A 531 -19.84 10.02 3.00
CA LYS A 531 -19.77 11.10 4.00
C LYS A 531 -18.34 11.60 4.21
N HIS A 532 -17.37 10.69 4.42
CA HIS A 532 -15.96 11.08 4.60
C HIS A 532 -15.35 11.72 3.36
N ARG A 533 -15.83 11.41 2.16
CA ARG A 533 -15.35 12.07 0.92
C ARG A 533 -15.89 13.49 0.84
N GLU A 534 -17.17 13.68 1.13
CA GLU A 534 -17.82 14.99 1.15
C GLU A 534 -17.18 15.92 2.19
N GLU A 535 -17.00 15.45 3.43
CA GLU A 535 -16.36 16.21 4.49
C GLU A 535 -14.92 16.62 4.13
N ARG A 536 -14.14 15.72 3.50
CA ARG A 536 -12.78 16.03 3.04
C ARG A 536 -12.75 17.03 1.89
N ALA A 537 -13.73 16.96 0.99
CA ALA A 537 -13.86 17.94 -0.08
C ALA A 537 -14.18 19.32 0.49
N ALA A 538 -15.16 19.41 1.41
CA ALA A 538 -15.51 20.64 2.09
C ALA A 538 -14.32 21.24 2.86
N TRP A 539 -13.56 20.42 3.58
CA TRP A 539 -12.35 20.85 4.29
C TRP A 539 -11.27 21.41 3.35
N ARG A 540 -11.04 20.76 2.21
CA ARG A 540 -10.08 21.25 1.20
C ARG A 540 -10.51 22.57 0.60
N THR A 541 -11.78 22.72 0.27
CA THR A 541 -12.34 23.99 -0.22
C THR A 541 -12.13 25.10 0.81
N TRP A 542 -12.40 24.83 2.08
CA TRP A 542 -12.17 25.78 3.16
C TRP A 542 -10.69 26.19 3.31
N LEU A 543 -9.77 25.23 3.21
CA LEU A 543 -8.32 25.51 3.26
C LEU A 543 -7.87 26.39 2.09
N LEU A 544 -8.35 26.11 0.88
CA LEU A 544 -8.02 26.89 -0.32
C LEU A 544 -8.53 28.32 -0.22
N GLU A 545 -9.76 28.50 0.26
CA GLU A 545 -10.35 29.83 0.43
C GLU A 545 -9.58 30.64 1.49
N ARG A 546 -9.17 30.00 2.59
CA ARG A 546 -8.36 30.65 3.62
C ARG A 546 -6.95 31.01 3.14
N ALA A 547 -6.34 30.18 2.28
CA ALA A 547 -5.07 30.51 1.63
C ALA A 547 -5.23 31.73 0.72
N ARG A 548 -6.27 31.75 -0.13
CA ARG A 548 -6.59 32.89 -0.99
C ARG A 548 -6.84 34.18 -0.20
N GLN A 549 -7.54 34.11 0.93
CA GLN A 549 -7.77 35.29 1.79
C GLN A 549 -6.47 35.83 2.41
N ARG A 550 -5.52 34.96 2.77
CA ARG A 550 -4.18 35.38 3.24
C ARG A 550 -3.39 36.07 2.12
N ASP A 551 -3.43 35.51 0.91
CA ASP A 551 -2.76 36.12 -0.25
C ASP A 551 -3.38 37.49 -0.57
N LEU A 552 -4.71 37.60 -0.53
CA LEU A 552 -5.42 38.88 -0.77
C LEU A 552 -5.16 39.92 0.32
N THR A 553 -5.00 39.52 1.59
CA THR A 553 -4.64 40.45 2.68
C THR A 553 -3.16 40.85 2.63
N GLN A 554 -2.28 40.01 2.10
CA GLN A 554 -0.89 40.39 1.80
C GLN A 554 -0.76 41.30 0.57
N ILE A 555 -1.64 41.17 -0.43
CA ILE A 555 -1.65 42.00 -1.64
C ILE A 555 -2.40 43.33 -1.42
N GLY A 556 -3.41 43.36 -0.54
CA GLY A 556 -4.25 44.52 -0.25
C GLY A 556 -3.82 45.34 0.97
N GLY A 557 -2.73 44.96 1.65
CA GLY A 557 -2.16 45.74 2.73
C GLY A 557 -1.39 46.93 2.17
N THR A 558 -1.89 48.14 2.41
CA THR A 558 -1.03 49.33 2.48
C THR A 558 0.17 48.96 3.35
N PRO A 559 1.43 49.24 2.94
CA PRO A 559 2.54 49.12 3.86
C PRO A 559 2.16 49.90 5.12
N PRO A 560 2.42 49.39 6.34
CA PRO A 560 2.38 50.29 7.50
C PRO A 560 3.21 51.52 7.13
N PRO A 561 2.81 52.74 7.57
CA PRO A 561 3.64 53.91 7.33
C PRO A 561 5.05 53.52 7.72
N SER A 562 5.98 53.71 6.78
CA SER A 562 7.40 53.63 7.06
C SER A 562 7.63 54.50 8.28
N LEU A 563 7.77 53.85 9.45
CA LEU A 563 8.52 54.45 10.52
C LEU A 563 9.85 54.75 9.89
N ASP A 564 10.19 56.03 9.96
CA ASP A 564 11.41 56.62 9.47
C ASP A 564 12.57 55.65 9.61
N ALA A 565 13.48 55.72 8.65
CA ALA A 565 14.85 55.30 8.84
C ALA A 565 15.47 56.15 9.98
N GLY A 566 15.11 55.82 11.20
CA GLY A 566 15.70 56.27 12.45
C GLY A 566 16.51 55.12 13.01
N GLN A 567 17.79 55.12 12.65
CA GLN A 567 18.90 54.56 13.44
C GLN A 567 18.72 53.15 14.03
N GLU A 568 19.47 52.22 13.43
CA GLU A 568 20.24 51.26 14.21
C GLU A 568 20.92 51.98 15.41
N VAL A 569 21.01 51.25 16.53
CA VAL A 569 21.67 51.58 17.82
C VAL A 569 20.69 51.95 18.94
N ALA A 570 19.98 50.94 19.47
CA ALA A 570 19.67 50.79 20.90
C ALA A 570 18.87 49.49 21.14
N ASP A 571 19.55 48.35 21.28
CA ASP A 571 18.95 47.18 21.98
C ASP A 571 20.00 46.19 22.52
N ASP A 572 21.25 46.27 22.07
CA ASP A 572 22.33 45.44 22.66
C ASP A 572 22.58 45.74 24.14
N ALA A 573 22.33 46.97 24.60
CA ALA A 573 22.50 47.35 26.01
C ALA A 573 21.32 46.87 26.89
N GLU A 574 20.10 46.87 26.38
CA GLU A 574 18.92 46.38 27.10
C GLU A 574 18.92 44.85 27.14
N HIS A 575 19.31 44.20 26.04
CA HIS A 575 19.52 42.76 26.00
C HIS A 575 20.68 42.31 26.90
N ALA A 576 21.79 43.06 26.95
CA ALA A 576 22.89 42.79 27.86
C ALA A 576 22.50 43.02 29.34
N ALA A 577 21.77 44.10 29.65
CA ALA A 577 21.27 44.36 31.00
C ALA A 577 20.22 43.32 31.44
N TRP A 578 19.40 42.82 30.51
CA TRP A 578 18.46 41.73 30.75
C TRP A 578 19.19 40.41 31.01
N LEU A 579 20.22 40.06 30.23
CA LEU A 579 21.07 38.88 30.46
C LEU A 579 21.85 38.96 31.77
N GLU A 580 22.36 40.14 32.13
CA GLU A 580 23.08 40.37 33.39
C GLU A 580 22.12 40.30 34.60
N SER A 581 20.91 40.83 34.47
CA SER A 581 19.83 40.71 35.47
C SER A 581 19.39 39.26 35.69
N VAL A 582 19.14 38.51 34.61
CA VAL A 582 18.68 37.11 34.66
C VAL A 582 19.76 36.15 35.17
N MET A 583 21.04 36.47 34.96
CA MET A 583 22.16 35.63 35.41
C MET A 583 22.68 36.02 36.81
N ALA A 584 22.36 37.22 37.32
CA ALA A 584 22.75 37.68 38.66
C ALA A 584 21.90 37.05 39.78
N THR A 585 20.62 36.78 39.52
CA THR A 585 19.74 36.04 40.43
C THR A 585 19.48 34.68 39.80
N GLY A 586 20.22 33.65 40.24
CA GLY A 586 19.99 32.26 39.82
C GLY A 586 18.51 31.84 39.89
N PRO A 587 18.13 30.73 39.22
CA PRO A 587 16.73 30.38 38.98
C PRO A 587 15.90 30.39 40.27
N PRO A 588 14.66 30.93 40.22
CA PRO A 588 13.85 31.13 41.42
C PRO A 588 13.52 29.79 42.09
N HIS A 589 13.48 29.80 43.42
CA HIS A 589 13.13 28.62 44.21
C HIS A 589 11.69 28.20 43.93
N TYR A 590 11.54 26.93 43.52
CA TYR A 590 10.24 26.29 43.28
C TYR A 590 9.48 26.09 44.60
N ASP A 591 8.40 26.84 44.80
CA ASP A 591 7.44 26.62 45.88
C ASP A 591 6.19 25.94 45.30
N PRO A 592 5.94 24.65 45.60
CA PRO A 592 4.89 23.85 44.97
C PRO A 592 3.45 24.29 45.27
N GLY A 593 3.22 25.37 46.04
CA GLY A 593 1.90 25.92 46.32
C GLY A 593 1.50 27.16 45.49
N ALA A 594 2.43 27.78 44.76
CA ALA A 594 2.16 29.02 44.02
C ALA A 594 1.38 28.78 42.71
N ASP A 595 1.66 27.68 42.01
CA ASP A 595 1.03 27.33 40.72
C ASP A 595 -0.48 27.05 40.88
N ASP A 596 -0.90 26.54 42.04
CA ASP A 596 -2.30 26.22 42.32
C ASP A 596 -3.15 27.48 42.54
N LEU A 597 -2.58 28.54 43.12
CA LEU A 597 -3.25 29.84 43.31
C LEU A 597 -3.39 30.59 41.98
N ASP A 598 -2.34 30.61 41.16
CA ASP A 598 -2.37 31.21 39.83
C ASP A 598 -3.38 30.50 38.92
N ALA A 599 -3.47 29.16 38.99
CA ALA A 599 -4.46 28.40 38.25
C ALA A 599 -5.90 28.68 38.69
N ILE A 600 -6.13 28.91 39.99
CA ILE A 600 -7.44 29.27 40.54
C ILE A 600 -7.85 30.68 40.10
N GLU A 601 -6.94 31.65 40.13
CA GLU A 601 -7.20 33.02 39.65
C GLU A 601 -7.51 33.05 38.15
N LEU A 602 -6.78 32.27 37.34
CA LEU A 602 -7.00 32.19 35.90
C LEU A 602 -8.38 31.62 35.54
N ILE A 603 -8.86 30.63 36.31
CA ILE A 603 -10.19 30.04 36.14
C ILE A 603 -11.29 31.01 36.58
N ALA A 604 -11.04 31.83 37.61
CA ALA A 604 -11.96 32.87 38.05
C ALA A 604 -12.09 33.99 37.00
N GLU A 605 -10.98 34.47 36.43
CA GLU A 605 -10.97 35.56 35.45
C GLU A 605 -11.51 35.15 34.08
N LEU A 606 -11.05 34.02 33.53
CA LEU A 606 -11.36 33.65 32.14
C LEU A 606 -12.68 32.88 31.99
N LEU A 607 -13.08 32.15 33.03
CA LEU A 607 -14.22 31.23 32.97
C LEU A 607 -15.32 31.59 33.98
N GLY A 608 -15.15 32.67 34.75
CA GLY A 608 -16.13 33.15 35.73
C GLY A 608 -16.35 32.19 36.90
N GLY A 609 -15.40 31.30 37.18
CA GLY A 609 -15.46 30.36 38.29
C GLY A 609 -15.52 31.07 39.64
N ARG A 610 -16.27 30.52 40.60
CA ARG A 610 -16.30 31.00 41.99
C ARG A 610 -16.03 29.82 42.92
N ILE A 611 -15.15 30.02 43.91
CA ILE A 611 -14.86 29.01 44.94
C ILE A 611 -16.09 28.91 45.85
N VAL A 612 -16.67 27.70 45.98
CA VAL A 612 -17.94 27.49 46.69
C VAL A 612 -17.76 26.93 48.12
N ALA A 613 -16.53 26.63 48.52
CA ALA A 613 -16.10 26.42 49.91
C ALA A 613 -14.57 26.38 49.98
N ALA A 614 -14.00 26.91 51.06
CA ALA A 614 -12.57 26.83 51.37
C ALA A 614 -12.18 25.46 51.94
#